data_AF-A0A8J7RMA1-F1
#
_entry.id   AF-A0A8J7RMA1-F1
#
_cell.length_a   1.000
_cell.length_b   1.000
_cell.length_c   1.000
_cell.angle_alpha   90.00
_cell.angle_beta   90.00
_cell.angle_gamma   90.00
#
_symmetry.space_group_name_H-M   'P 1'
#
loop_
_entity.id
_entity.type
_entity.pdbx_description
1 polymer ?
#
loop_
_entity_poly.entity_id
_entity_poly.type
_entity_poly.pdbx_seq_one_letter_code
_entity_poly.pdbx_strand_id
1 'polypeptide(L)'
;MNPTAYEQYLLELINRARANPLSEATSLGIDLNQGLASSSINSDGKQPLVFNATLLDAARSHSGWMLDTDIFSHIGVNGSNPGNRMAAAGYNFAAPSGWAENIAYTGTTGVLDPKTHTLQNHENLFRSPGHRVNLMDADFKEIGMATQVGEFSSDGRVFKTMMVTENFAFSGSQSYLTGVVLDDRDRDKFYDVGEGVGGATIKASGTGGSFETSTWGAGGYSLALPSGTYTVTVGYAGRESTTTVSIGSQNLKLDAMLADMQAATIARTEDSGPNVPLGVIFTGTEGSSVYQGTSGLDAIVYEGVHSGFTWSLDTSGGLALNKPSGDRDMLLAIERIGFADGVLAVDVGIDDTAGQAYRIYQAAFDRTPDAAGLIYWIDRMDDGLSLGDVAKGFLASQEFASIYGTGVSAIDFVDRLYENVLGRSGEAAGLEYWVEQLDTGAQDAVDVLVGFSQSAENVALVGQAISNGVWLPGAQFA
;
A
#
# COMPACT_ATOMS: atom_id res chain seq x y z
N MET A 1 -11.89 4.11 15.24
CA MET A 1 -12.65 4.88 14.23
C MET A 1 -11.66 5.79 13.52
N ASN A 2 -11.68 5.86 12.19
CA ASN A 2 -10.69 6.60 11.43
C ASN A 2 -11.25 7.95 10.94
N PRO A 3 -10.42 9.01 10.83
CA PRO A 3 -10.83 10.28 10.24
C PRO A 3 -11.26 10.14 8.78
N THR A 4 -12.20 10.97 8.34
CA THR A 4 -12.54 11.14 6.91
C THR A 4 -11.52 12.05 6.21
N ALA A 5 -11.55 12.10 4.88
CA ALA A 5 -10.70 13.01 4.12
C ALA A 5 -10.99 14.50 4.42
N TYR A 6 -12.24 14.86 4.72
CA TYR A 6 -12.59 16.24 5.08
C TYR A 6 -12.19 16.61 6.51
N GLU A 7 -12.22 15.68 7.45
CA GLU A 7 -11.68 15.89 8.80
C GLU A 7 -10.15 15.98 8.74
N GLN A 8 -9.49 15.16 7.93
CA GLN A 8 -8.04 15.31 7.70
C GLN A 8 -7.72 16.69 7.13
N TYR A 9 -8.45 17.14 6.10
CA TYR A 9 -8.29 18.48 5.54
C TYR A 9 -8.45 19.59 6.60
N LEU A 10 -9.46 19.48 7.47
CA LEU A 10 -9.66 20.43 8.57
C LEU A 10 -8.49 20.41 9.56
N LEU A 11 -7.97 19.24 9.93
CA LEU A 11 -6.79 19.15 10.80
C LEU A 11 -5.57 19.82 10.18
N GLU A 12 -5.37 19.66 8.87
CA GLU A 12 -4.25 20.27 8.15
C GLU A 12 -4.36 21.80 8.11
N LEU A 13 -5.57 22.34 7.94
CA LEU A 13 -5.82 23.79 8.06
C LEU A 13 -5.53 24.31 9.47
N ILE A 14 -5.98 23.59 10.51
CA ILE A 14 -5.72 23.93 11.91
C ILE A 14 -4.21 23.89 12.20
N ASN A 15 -3.51 22.84 11.77
CA ASN A 15 -2.08 22.68 12.01
C ASN A 15 -1.24 23.69 11.21
N ARG A 16 -1.65 24.08 9.99
CA ARG A 16 -1.05 25.21 9.26
C ARG A 16 -1.17 26.52 10.04
N ALA A 17 -2.38 26.80 10.53
CA ALA A 17 -2.65 27.99 11.32
C ALA A 17 -1.82 28.01 12.62
N ARG A 18 -1.71 26.86 13.30
CA ARG A 18 -0.92 26.69 14.52
C ARG A 18 0.57 26.85 14.27
N ALA A 19 1.09 26.32 13.17
CA ALA A 19 2.51 26.42 12.82
C ALA A 19 2.93 27.87 12.52
N ASN A 20 2.04 28.68 11.92
CA ASN A 20 2.32 30.09 11.61
C ASN A 20 1.09 31.00 11.86
N PRO A 21 0.81 31.37 13.13
CA PRO A 21 -0.39 32.11 13.49
C PRO A 21 -0.50 33.47 12.81
N LEU A 22 0.63 34.17 12.63
CA LEU A 22 0.66 35.49 12.00
C LEU A 22 0.36 35.41 10.50
N SER A 23 0.90 34.40 9.81
CA SER A 23 0.60 34.18 8.39
C SER A 23 -0.85 33.83 8.17
N GLU A 24 -1.46 33.02 9.05
CA GLU A 24 -2.88 32.68 8.97
C GLU A 24 -3.77 33.91 9.20
N ALA A 25 -3.47 34.73 10.22
CA ALA A 25 -4.19 35.98 10.45
C ALA A 25 -4.09 36.92 9.24
N THR A 26 -2.89 37.03 8.66
CA THR A 26 -2.63 37.88 7.49
C THR A 26 -3.38 37.40 6.25
N SER A 27 -3.43 36.09 5.98
CA SER A 27 -4.16 35.54 4.83
C SER A 27 -5.67 35.82 4.92
N LEU A 28 -6.18 35.91 6.15
CA LEU A 28 -7.56 36.27 6.44
C LEU A 28 -7.80 37.79 6.51
N GLY A 29 -6.76 38.62 6.43
CA GLY A 29 -6.90 40.08 6.49
C GLY A 29 -7.31 40.58 7.87
N ILE A 30 -6.87 39.92 8.94
CA ILE A 30 -7.13 40.30 10.33
C ILE A 30 -5.81 40.42 11.11
N ASP A 31 -5.81 41.19 12.19
CA ASP A 31 -4.73 41.13 13.18
C ASP A 31 -4.87 39.85 14.04
N LEU A 32 -3.75 39.22 14.43
CA LEU A 32 -3.76 37.98 15.22
C LEU A 32 -4.57 38.13 16.52
N ASN A 33 -4.50 39.30 17.16
CA ASN A 33 -5.24 39.63 18.38
C ASN A 33 -6.46 40.52 18.11
N GLN A 34 -6.95 40.61 16.87
CA GLN A 34 -8.16 41.36 16.54
C GLN A 34 -9.35 40.87 17.37
N GLY A 35 -9.93 41.77 18.15
CA GLY A 35 -11.05 41.47 19.04
C GLY A 35 -10.66 40.81 20.38
N LEU A 36 -9.36 40.70 20.66
CA LEU A 36 -8.80 40.20 21.93
C LEU A 36 -8.05 41.32 22.67
N ALA A 37 -7.75 41.09 23.95
CA ALA A 37 -6.80 41.93 24.66
C ALA A 37 -5.41 41.82 24.01
N SER A 38 -4.61 42.89 24.08
CA SER A 38 -3.27 42.91 23.49
C SER A 38 -2.42 41.73 24.00
N SER A 39 -1.76 41.04 23.08
CA SER A 39 -0.88 39.89 23.36
C SER A 39 -1.56 38.66 23.98
N SER A 40 -2.88 38.49 23.80
CA SER A 40 -3.60 37.28 24.24
C SER A 40 -3.09 36.02 23.54
N ILE A 41 -2.78 36.12 22.24
CA ILE A 41 -2.19 35.07 21.44
C ILE A 41 -0.79 35.53 21.02
N ASN A 42 0.23 34.77 21.42
CA ASN A 42 1.60 35.00 20.94
C ASN A 42 1.78 34.45 19.51
N SER A 43 2.71 35.04 18.76
CA SER A 43 2.96 34.72 17.36
C SER A 43 3.78 33.45 17.13
N ASP A 44 4.27 32.81 18.19
CA ASP A 44 5.15 31.63 18.06
C ASP A 44 4.39 30.45 17.45
N GLY A 45 5.09 29.58 16.74
CA GLY A 45 4.49 28.33 16.26
C GLY A 45 3.99 27.48 17.44
N LYS A 46 2.80 26.92 17.31
CA LYS A 46 2.21 25.99 18.27
C LYS A 46 2.45 24.55 17.78
N GLN A 47 2.55 23.62 18.73
CA GLN A 47 2.69 22.20 18.38
C GLN A 47 1.48 21.72 17.56
N PRO A 48 1.68 20.81 16.59
CA PRO A 48 0.58 20.24 15.83
C PRO A 48 -0.32 19.42 16.76
N LEU A 49 -1.62 19.45 16.45
CA LEU A 49 -2.60 18.57 17.06
C LEU A 49 -2.59 17.22 16.35
N VAL A 50 -2.80 16.16 17.13
CA VAL A 50 -2.89 14.78 16.68
C VAL A 50 -4.33 14.28 16.83
N PHE A 51 -4.81 13.43 15.92
CA PHE A 51 -6.13 12.85 16.06
C PHE A 51 -6.21 11.90 17.27
N ASN A 52 -7.28 12.04 18.06
CA ASN A 52 -7.65 11.07 19.08
C ASN A 52 -9.03 10.45 18.75
N ALA A 53 -9.08 9.12 18.66
CA ALA A 53 -10.29 8.41 18.25
C ALA A 53 -11.50 8.60 19.19
N THR A 54 -11.27 8.79 20.50
CA THR A 54 -12.36 9.01 21.46
C THR A 54 -12.90 10.45 21.39
N LEU A 55 -12.02 11.43 21.20
CA LEU A 55 -12.44 12.81 20.94
C LEU A 55 -13.20 12.92 19.62
N LEU A 56 -12.76 12.16 18.60
CA LEU A 56 -13.40 12.09 17.28
C LEU A 56 -14.83 11.58 17.39
N ASP A 57 -15.04 10.51 18.17
CA ASP A 57 -16.36 9.95 18.43
C ASP A 57 -17.28 10.93 19.18
N ALA A 58 -16.74 11.63 20.20
CA ALA A 58 -17.46 12.68 20.90
C ALA A 58 -17.88 13.84 19.99
N ALA A 59 -16.99 14.27 19.09
CA ALA A 59 -17.25 15.37 18.16
C ALA A 59 -18.34 14.98 17.12
N ARG A 60 -18.24 13.79 16.54
CA ARG A 60 -19.21 13.27 15.57
C ARG A 60 -20.58 13.05 16.20
N SER A 61 -20.62 12.54 17.43
CA SER A 61 -21.87 12.39 18.18
C SER A 61 -22.54 13.73 18.45
N HIS A 62 -21.76 14.77 18.80
CA HIS A 62 -22.30 16.10 19.09
C HIS A 62 -22.79 16.83 17.83
N SER A 63 -22.00 16.79 16.74
CA SER A 63 -22.44 17.36 15.46
C SER A 63 -23.71 16.68 14.93
N GLY A 64 -23.82 15.36 15.09
CA GLY A 64 -25.00 14.59 14.68
C GLY A 64 -26.21 14.99 15.51
N TRP A 65 -26.03 15.11 16.83
CA TRP A 65 -27.09 15.59 17.71
C TRP A 65 -27.56 17.01 17.36
N MET A 66 -26.65 17.93 17.04
CA MET A 66 -27.01 19.30 16.64
C MET A 66 -27.86 19.32 15.36
N LEU A 67 -27.53 18.47 14.39
CA LEU A 67 -28.31 18.29 13.16
C LEU A 67 -29.67 17.64 13.42
N ASP A 68 -29.69 16.54 14.19
CA ASP A 68 -30.91 15.77 14.46
C ASP A 68 -31.94 16.53 15.31
N THR A 69 -31.46 17.45 16.17
CA THR A 69 -32.33 18.22 17.07
C THR A 69 -32.59 19.64 16.61
N ASP A 70 -31.95 20.07 15.53
CA ASP A 70 -32.04 21.44 15.01
C ASP A 70 -31.64 22.51 16.04
N ILE A 71 -30.62 22.19 16.85
CA ILE A 71 -30.09 23.04 17.93
C ILE A 71 -28.59 23.24 17.71
N PHE A 72 -28.13 24.49 17.64
CA PHE A 72 -26.72 24.85 17.63
C PHE A 72 -26.27 25.31 19.03
N SER A 73 -25.49 24.48 19.73
CA SER A 73 -25.17 24.72 21.14
C SER A 73 -23.93 23.93 21.61
N HIS A 74 -23.11 24.54 22.47
CA HIS A 74 -22.05 23.84 23.23
C HIS A 74 -22.61 22.90 24.30
N ILE A 75 -23.85 23.14 24.75
CA ILE A 75 -24.59 22.29 25.67
C ILE A 75 -25.39 21.29 24.83
N GLY A 76 -25.01 20.01 24.94
CA GLY A 76 -25.54 18.93 24.13
C GLY A 76 -26.64 18.13 24.85
N VAL A 77 -26.81 16.88 24.38
CA VAL A 77 -27.78 15.93 24.91
C VAL A 77 -27.78 15.91 26.45
N ASN A 78 -28.98 15.97 27.04
CA ASN A 78 -29.21 15.97 28.49
C ASN A 78 -28.45 17.06 29.28
N GLY A 79 -28.14 18.20 28.64
CA GLY A 79 -27.41 19.29 29.30
C GLY A 79 -25.91 19.05 29.44
N SER A 80 -25.35 18.10 28.68
CA SER A 80 -23.92 17.78 28.72
C SER A 80 -23.05 18.94 28.22
N ASN A 81 -21.97 19.24 28.93
CA ASN A 81 -20.89 20.11 28.41
C ASN A 81 -19.89 19.27 27.57
N PRO A 82 -18.94 19.90 26.86
CA PRO A 82 -17.99 19.16 26.01
C PRO A 82 -17.15 18.12 26.77
N GLY A 83 -16.59 18.48 27.92
CA GLY A 83 -15.82 17.54 28.76
C GLY A 83 -16.61 16.31 29.18
N ASN A 84 -17.90 16.45 29.51
CA ASN A 84 -18.79 15.31 29.81
C ASN A 84 -18.93 14.39 28.59
N ARG A 85 -19.07 14.95 27.38
CA ARG A 85 -19.19 14.16 26.14
C ARG A 85 -17.88 13.45 25.79
N MET A 86 -16.74 14.12 25.94
CA MET A 86 -15.42 13.50 25.76
C MET A 86 -15.20 12.35 26.74
N ALA A 87 -15.52 12.54 28.03
CA ALA A 87 -15.43 11.47 29.04
C ALA A 87 -16.39 10.31 28.75
N ALA A 88 -17.61 10.60 28.30
CA ALA A 88 -18.60 9.59 27.94
C ALA A 88 -18.17 8.75 26.71
N ALA A 89 -17.42 9.36 25.77
CA ALA A 89 -16.79 8.66 24.64
C ALA A 89 -15.52 7.88 25.05
N GLY A 90 -15.10 7.96 26.32
CA GLY A 90 -13.98 7.20 26.86
C GLY A 90 -12.63 7.95 26.88
N TYR A 91 -12.59 9.26 26.62
CA TYR A 91 -11.35 10.02 26.73
C TYR A 91 -10.87 10.09 28.19
N ASN A 92 -9.62 9.70 28.42
CA ASN A 92 -9.02 9.68 29.75
C ASN A 92 -8.32 11.01 30.08
N PHE A 93 -8.82 11.73 31.08
CA PHE A 93 -8.26 13.00 31.55
C PHE A 93 -7.18 12.81 32.63
N ALA A 94 -6.07 12.17 32.28
CA ALA A 94 -4.92 12.02 33.19
C ALA A 94 -4.23 13.37 33.43
N ALA A 95 -3.96 13.72 34.70
CA ALA A 95 -3.34 15.00 35.04
C ALA A 95 -1.87 15.06 34.55
N PRO A 96 -1.39 16.23 34.05
CA PRO A 96 -2.18 17.44 33.80
C PRO A 96 -3.10 17.26 32.59
N SER A 97 -4.32 17.79 32.68
CA SER A 97 -5.30 17.70 31.61
C SER A 97 -6.16 18.96 31.48
N GLY A 98 -6.67 19.18 30.28
CA GLY A 98 -7.55 20.29 29.93
C GLY A 98 -8.22 20.05 28.59
N TRP A 99 -9.29 20.78 28.32
CA TRP A 99 -10.07 20.65 27.10
C TRP A 99 -10.71 21.98 26.69
N ALA A 100 -11.04 22.09 25.40
CA ALA A 100 -11.87 23.15 24.85
C ALA A 100 -12.73 22.60 23.70
N GLU A 101 -13.75 23.36 23.30
CA GLU A 101 -14.57 23.05 22.14
C GLU A 101 -14.77 24.31 21.28
N ASN A 102 -14.66 24.14 19.96
CA ASN A 102 -15.26 25.05 18.99
C ASN A 102 -16.39 24.33 18.27
N ILE A 103 -17.44 25.08 17.91
CA ILE A 103 -18.49 24.62 17.00
C ILE A 103 -18.73 25.67 15.92
N ALA A 104 -19.02 25.22 14.71
CA ALA A 104 -19.37 26.08 13.59
C ALA A 104 -20.34 25.39 12.66
N TYR A 105 -21.10 26.17 11.91
CA TYR A 105 -21.80 25.65 10.76
C TYR A 105 -21.82 26.68 9.63
N THR A 106 -21.84 26.17 8.41
CA THR A 106 -22.15 26.94 7.21
C THR A 106 -23.18 26.16 6.40
N GLY A 107 -24.12 26.86 5.78
CA GLY A 107 -25.23 26.23 5.07
C GLY A 107 -25.55 26.89 3.75
N THR A 108 -26.20 26.13 2.87
CA THR A 108 -26.66 26.59 1.56
C THR A 108 -28.01 25.98 1.21
N THR A 109 -28.75 26.64 0.33
CA THR A 109 -29.98 26.08 -0.25
C THR A 109 -29.75 25.46 -1.62
N GLY A 110 -28.53 25.58 -2.15
CA GLY A 110 -28.11 24.96 -3.40
C GLY A 110 -27.44 23.61 -3.18
N VAL A 111 -26.39 23.37 -3.95
CA VAL A 111 -25.49 22.22 -3.76
C VAL A 111 -24.45 22.58 -2.73
N LEU A 112 -24.27 21.73 -1.72
CA LEU A 112 -23.23 21.88 -0.71
C LEU A 112 -21.96 21.19 -1.24
N ASP A 113 -20.87 21.95 -1.32
CA ASP A 113 -19.52 21.40 -1.53
C ASP A 113 -18.82 21.23 -0.18
N PRO A 114 -18.57 19.99 0.29
CA PRO A 114 -18.00 19.77 1.62
C PRO A 114 -16.62 20.41 1.81
N LYS A 115 -15.74 20.42 0.80
CA LYS A 115 -14.39 21.00 0.91
C LYS A 115 -14.47 22.51 1.18
N THR A 116 -15.23 23.23 0.37
CA THR A 116 -15.42 24.68 0.50
C THR A 116 -16.03 25.05 1.85
N HIS A 117 -17.07 24.33 2.28
CA HIS A 117 -17.74 24.61 3.55
C HIS A 117 -16.88 24.26 4.77
N THR A 118 -16.03 23.23 4.69
CA THR A 118 -15.02 22.94 5.72
C THR A 118 -14.01 24.08 5.84
N LEU A 119 -13.46 24.58 4.72
CA LEU A 119 -12.56 25.72 4.72
C LEU A 119 -13.24 26.97 5.32
N GLN A 120 -14.46 27.29 4.88
CA GLN A 120 -15.21 28.43 5.41
C GLN A 120 -15.44 28.33 6.92
N ASN A 121 -15.76 27.14 7.45
CA ASN A 121 -15.91 26.93 8.89
C ASN A 121 -14.59 27.20 9.63
N HIS A 122 -13.45 26.67 9.15
CA HIS A 122 -12.13 26.97 9.71
C HIS A 122 -11.83 28.47 9.72
N GLU A 123 -12.05 29.16 8.60
CA GLU A 123 -11.81 30.61 8.51
C GLU A 123 -12.73 31.41 9.44
N ASN A 124 -14.01 31.02 9.56
CA ASN A 124 -14.96 31.66 10.46
C ASN A 124 -14.58 31.46 11.94
N LEU A 125 -14.14 30.25 12.30
CA LEU A 125 -13.61 29.95 13.63
C LEU A 125 -12.35 30.77 13.90
N PHE A 126 -11.41 30.81 12.97
CA PHE A 126 -10.21 31.63 13.15
C PHE A 126 -10.56 33.13 13.23
N ARG A 127 -11.53 33.65 12.47
CA ARG A 127 -11.96 35.07 12.58
C ARG A 127 -12.66 35.40 13.91
N SER A 128 -13.25 34.42 14.58
CA SER A 128 -13.89 34.59 15.88
C SER A 128 -12.86 34.66 17.01
N PRO A 129 -12.79 35.76 17.79
CA PRO A 129 -11.78 35.93 18.84
C PRO A 129 -11.72 34.78 19.85
N GLY A 130 -12.87 34.35 20.39
CA GLY A 130 -12.93 33.27 21.38
C GLY A 130 -12.48 31.91 20.84
N HIS A 131 -12.91 31.57 19.62
CA HIS A 131 -12.53 30.31 18.98
C HIS A 131 -11.06 30.30 18.55
N ARG A 132 -10.53 31.45 18.13
CA ARG A 132 -9.09 31.62 17.81
C ARG A 132 -8.22 31.33 19.03
N VAL A 133 -8.64 31.71 20.24
CA VAL A 133 -7.91 31.37 21.47
C VAL A 133 -7.80 29.86 21.63
N ASN A 134 -8.88 29.10 21.46
CA ASN A 134 -8.85 27.64 21.52
C ASN A 134 -7.94 27.04 20.43
N LEU A 135 -8.07 27.51 19.19
CA LEU A 135 -7.25 27.05 18.05
C LEU A 135 -5.75 27.26 18.30
N MET A 136 -5.39 28.37 18.97
CA MET A 136 -4.00 28.80 19.18
C MET A 136 -3.44 28.46 20.57
N ASP A 137 -4.18 27.72 21.39
CA ASP A 137 -3.69 27.29 22.69
C ASP A 137 -2.50 26.33 22.52
N ALA A 138 -1.37 26.68 23.14
CA ALA A 138 -0.11 25.97 22.98
C ALA A 138 -0.09 24.62 23.69
N ASP A 139 -0.93 24.44 24.71
CA ASP A 139 -0.91 23.25 25.58
C ASP A 139 -1.67 22.08 24.96
N PHE A 140 -2.66 22.34 24.10
CA PHE A 140 -3.38 21.29 23.40
C PHE A 140 -2.47 20.44 22.52
N LYS A 141 -2.66 19.12 22.62
CA LYS A 141 -1.90 18.11 21.89
C LYS A 141 -2.79 17.27 21.00
N GLU A 142 -4.01 16.99 21.44
CA GLU A 142 -4.92 16.07 20.79
C GLU A 142 -6.17 16.81 20.32
N ILE A 143 -6.79 16.29 19.27
CA ILE A 143 -8.05 16.79 18.75
C ILE A 143 -8.92 15.65 18.23
N GLY A 144 -10.22 15.80 18.42
CA GLY A 144 -11.22 15.09 17.64
C GLY A 144 -12.14 16.10 16.99
N MET A 145 -12.49 15.89 15.73
CA MET A 145 -13.34 16.84 15.02
C MET A 145 -14.31 16.15 14.09
N ALA A 146 -15.45 16.77 13.86
CA ALA A 146 -16.45 16.29 12.92
C ALA A 146 -16.63 17.30 11.79
N THR A 147 -16.77 16.79 10.56
CA THR A 147 -17.31 17.53 9.42
C THR A 147 -18.53 16.75 8.91
N GLN A 148 -19.71 17.11 9.39
CA GLN A 148 -20.94 16.36 9.10
C GLN A 148 -21.91 17.17 8.25
N VAL A 149 -22.36 16.55 7.16
CA VAL A 149 -23.39 17.12 6.29
C VAL A 149 -24.76 16.64 6.75
N GLY A 150 -25.67 17.59 6.97
CA GLY A 150 -27.07 17.31 7.29
C GLY A 150 -27.97 18.49 6.94
N GLU A 151 -29.26 18.37 7.28
CA GLU A 151 -30.19 19.49 7.22
C GLU A 151 -30.19 20.25 8.55
N PHE A 152 -30.26 21.57 8.48
CA PHE A 152 -30.38 22.43 9.66
C PHE A 152 -31.25 23.64 9.31
N SER A 153 -32.22 23.94 10.16
CA SER A 153 -33.14 25.07 10.00
C SER A 153 -32.61 26.29 10.73
N SER A 154 -32.57 27.41 10.02
CA SER A 154 -32.26 28.72 10.61
C SER A 154 -33.24 29.74 10.05
N ASP A 155 -33.80 30.57 10.93
CA ASP A 155 -34.80 31.60 10.59
C ASP A 155 -35.98 31.08 9.74
N GLY A 156 -36.48 29.89 10.07
CA GLY A 156 -37.63 29.27 9.38
C GLY A 156 -37.33 28.71 7.99
N ARG A 157 -36.06 28.59 7.60
CA ARG A 157 -35.62 27.99 6.34
C ARG A 157 -34.66 26.83 6.59
N VAL A 158 -34.84 25.74 5.86
CA VAL A 158 -33.96 24.56 5.90
C VAL A 158 -32.77 24.77 4.96
N PHE A 159 -31.57 24.52 5.45
CA PHE A 159 -30.32 24.56 4.70
C PHE A 159 -29.65 23.18 4.71
N LYS A 160 -29.00 22.84 3.60
CA LYS A 160 -27.96 21.81 3.60
C LYS A 160 -26.75 22.41 4.29
N THR A 161 -26.27 21.76 5.34
CA THR A 161 -25.36 22.36 6.31
C THR A 161 -24.16 21.47 6.55
N MET A 162 -22.99 22.07 6.60
CA MET A 162 -21.76 21.47 7.12
C MET A 162 -21.64 21.87 8.58
N MET A 163 -21.95 20.94 9.47
CA MET A 163 -21.82 21.08 10.92
C MET A 163 -20.43 20.63 11.37
N VAL A 164 -19.76 21.46 12.17
CA VAL A 164 -18.42 21.22 12.68
C VAL A 164 -18.40 21.29 14.21
N THR A 165 -17.71 20.33 14.81
CA THR A 165 -17.30 20.35 16.22
C THR A 165 -15.81 20.04 16.27
N GLU A 166 -15.03 20.83 17.00
CA GLU A 166 -13.61 20.62 17.26
C GLU A 166 -13.40 20.48 18.78
N ASN A 167 -13.04 19.28 19.23
CA ASN A 167 -12.76 18.94 20.62
C ASN A 167 -11.25 18.89 20.84
N PHE A 168 -10.70 19.89 21.52
CA PHE A 168 -9.29 20.00 21.83
C PHE A 168 -9.01 19.41 23.21
N ALA A 169 -7.86 18.75 23.37
CA ALA A 169 -7.43 18.28 24.68
C ALA A 169 -5.91 18.20 24.85
N PHE A 170 -5.49 18.21 26.10
CA PHE A 170 -4.22 17.64 26.54
C PHE A 170 -4.48 16.74 27.74
N SER A 171 -3.69 15.68 27.86
CA SER A 171 -3.79 14.69 28.93
C SER A 171 -2.43 14.04 29.17
N GLY A 172 -1.96 14.09 30.41
CA GLY A 172 -0.65 13.58 30.81
C GLY A 172 0.50 14.29 30.09
N SER A 173 1.60 13.56 29.89
CA SER A 173 2.84 14.08 29.30
C SER A 173 3.18 13.48 27.94
N GLN A 174 2.29 12.67 27.35
CA GLN A 174 2.56 11.97 26.10
C GLN A 174 2.75 12.97 24.96
N SER A 175 3.74 12.71 24.10
CA SER A 175 3.95 13.43 22.84
C SER A 175 3.77 12.48 21.66
N TYR A 176 3.46 13.05 20.52
CA TYR A 176 3.11 12.29 19.33
C TYR A 176 3.90 12.77 18.12
N LEU A 177 4.31 11.83 17.28
CA LEU A 177 4.60 12.08 15.89
C LEU A 177 3.28 11.94 15.11
N THR A 178 2.97 12.94 14.30
CA THR A 178 1.78 12.98 13.45
C THR A 178 2.14 13.51 12.08
N GLY A 179 1.28 13.32 11.10
CA GLY A 179 1.45 13.88 9.77
C GLY A 179 0.55 13.18 8.78
N VAL A 180 0.79 13.42 7.50
CA VAL A 180 0.07 12.81 6.39
C VAL A 180 1.03 12.28 5.33
N VAL A 181 0.69 11.14 4.75
CA VAL A 181 1.33 10.64 3.53
C VAL A 181 0.49 11.05 2.34
N LEU A 182 1.11 11.74 1.37
CA LEU A 182 0.45 12.46 0.29
C LEU A 182 0.89 11.97 -1.09
N ASP A 183 -0.09 11.74 -1.96
CA ASP A 183 0.07 11.84 -3.42
C ASP A 183 -0.26 13.28 -3.83
N ASP A 184 0.72 14.18 -3.68
CA ASP A 184 0.60 15.63 -3.94
C ASP A 184 0.50 15.90 -5.44
N ARG A 185 -0.73 16.01 -5.96
CA ARG A 185 -1.02 16.04 -7.40
C ARG A 185 -0.88 17.44 -7.98
N ASP A 186 -1.17 18.47 -7.19
CA ASP A 186 -1.07 19.86 -7.63
C ASP A 186 0.26 20.53 -7.24
N ARG A 187 1.09 19.84 -6.44
CA ARG A 187 2.46 20.22 -6.04
C ARG A 187 2.49 21.43 -5.11
N ASP A 188 1.45 21.63 -4.31
CA ASP A 188 1.37 22.72 -3.35
C ASP A 188 1.95 22.35 -1.96
N LYS A 189 2.30 21.07 -1.77
CA LYS A 189 2.84 20.48 -0.53
C LYS A 189 1.89 20.60 0.67
N PHE A 190 0.60 20.73 0.41
CA PHE A 190 -0.46 20.77 1.39
C PHE A 190 -1.44 19.61 1.12
N TYR A 191 -2.21 19.23 2.13
CA TYR A 191 -3.19 18.17 1.95
C TYR A 191 -4.41 18.70 1.20
N ASP A 192 -4.74 18.07 0.09
CA ASP A 192 -6.06 18.15 -0.50
C ASP A 192 -6.89 16.88 -0.33
N VAL A 193 -8.20 17.07 -0.28
CA VAL A 193 -9.18 15.99 -0.15
C VAL A 193 -8.99 14.99 -1.30
N GLY A 194 -8.55 13.78 -0.95
CA GLY A 194 -8.32 12.68 -1.93
C GLY A 194 -6.86 12.48 -2.33
N GLU A 195 -5.91 13.22 -1.74
CA GLU A 195 -4.47 13.02 -1.91
C GLU A 195 -3.86 12.11 -0.83
N GLY A 196 -4.58 11.90 0.26
CA GLY A 196 -4.14 11.04 1.35
C GLY A 196 -3.90 9.59 0.91
N VAL A 197 -2.75 9.05 1.29
CA VAL A 197 -2.33 7.70 0.97
C VAL A 197 -2.55 6.79 2.16
N GLY A 198 -3.59 5.95 2.09
CA GLY A 198 -3.92 5.00 3.15
C GLY A 198 -3.04 3.74 3.14
N GLY A 199 -2.75 3.21 4.33
CA GLY A 199 -1.98 1.98 4.50
C GLY A 199 -0.47 2.13 4.36
N ALA A 200 0.07 3.36 4.33
CA ALA A 200 1.50 3.59 4.44
C ALA A 200 1.98 3.28 5.86
N THR A 201 3.10 2.58 5.99
CA THR A 201 3.72 2.24 7.26
C THR A 201 4.55 3.41 7.78
N ILE A 202 4.43 3.72 9.06
CA ILE A 202 5.25 4.70 9.77
C ILE A 202 6.00 3.98 10.89
N LYS A 203 7.30 3.76 10.71
CA LYS A 203 8.16 3.10 11.69
C LYS A 203 9.13 4.10 12.28
N ALA A 204 9.16 4.24 13.60
CA ALA A 204 10.10 5.06 14.33
C ALA A 204 10.99 4.18 15.20
N SER A 205 12.29 4.14 14.92
CA SER A 205 13.27 3.36 15.67
C SER A 205 14.36 4.27 16.25
N GLY A 206 14.61 4.17 17.55
CA GLY A 206 15.52 5.10 18.23
C GLY A 206 15.81 4.76 19.68
N THR A 207 16.33 5.73 20.42
CA THR A 207 16.78 5.56 21.82
C THR A 207 15.67 5.15 22.77
N GLY A 208 14.41 5.46 22.44
CA GLY A 208 13.23 5.10 23.22
C GLY A 208 12.59 3.75 22.83
N GLY A 209 13.14 3.03 21.86
CA GLY A 209 12.58 1.78 21.33
C GLY A 209 12.19 1.86 19.85
N SER A 210 11.43 0.86 19.40
CA SER A 210 10.85 0.83 18.05
C SER A 210 9.33 0.83 18.14
N PHE A 211 8.70 1.72 17.37
CA PHE A 211 7.26 1.94 17.35
C PHE A 211 6.78 1.99 15.91
N GLU A 212 5.55 1.55 15.68
CA GLU A 212 4.98 1.48 14.34
C GLU A 212 3.49 1.83 14.35
N THR A 213 3.04 2.46 13.28
CA THR A 213 1.62 2.64 12.96
C THR A 213 1.44 2.63 11.45
N SER A 214 0.20 2.70 10.99
CA SER A 214 -0.12 2.89 9.58
C SER A 214 -1.02 4.11 9.39
N THR A 215 -0.92 4.73 8.22
CA THR A 215 -1.84 5.80 7.84
C THR A 215 -3.27 5.27 7.70
N TRP A 216 -4.24 6.08 8.11
CA TRP A 216 -5.65 5.82 7.84
C TRP A 216 -5.96 6.03 6.36
N GLY A 217 -7.16 5.65 5.91
CA GLY A 217 -7.59 5.84 4.51
C GLY A 217 -7.47 7.28 4.00
N ALA A 218 -7.53 8.27 4.89
CA ALA A 218 -7.32 9.68 4.57
C ALA A 218 -5.85 10.12 4.54
N GLY A 219 -4.89 9.21 4.72
CA GLY A 219 -3.44 9.46 4.68
C GLY A 219 -2.80 9.92 6.00
N GLY A 220 -3.59 10.44 6.95
CA GLY A 220 -3.08 10.87 8.25
C GLY A 220 -2.63 9.70 9.14
N TYR A 221 -1.75 9.97 10.09
CA TYR A 221 -1.34 9.01 11.11
C TYR A 221 -1.10 9.66 12.46
N SER A 222 -1.03 8.83 13.51
CA SER A 222 -0.71 9.27 14.86
C SER A 222 0.10 8.19 15.57
N LEU A 223 1.27 8.57 16.08
CA LEU A 223 2.21 7.66 16.71
C LEU A 223 2.69 8.25 18.04
N ALA A 224 2.26 7.66 19.15
CA ALA A 224 2.75 8.04 20.47
C ALA A 224 4.22 7.62 20.62
N LEU A 225 5.10 8.57 20.97
CA LEU A 225 6.52 8.32 21.14
C LEU A 225 7.02 8.89 22.47
N PRO A 226 7.82 8.13 23.24
CA PRO A 226 8.61 8.70 24.33
C PRO A 226 9.59 9.75 23.81
N SER A 227 10.05 10.65 24.69
CA SER A 227 11.11 11.60 24.35
C SER A 227 12.37 10.86 23.89
N GLY A 228 12.97 11.32 22.80
CA GLY A 228 14.14 10.68 22.21
C GLY A 228 14.36 11.08 20.76
N THR A 229 15.45 10.58 20.20
CA THR A 229 15.75 10.73 18.77
C THR A 229 15.42 9.42 18.06
N TYR A 230 14.67 9.54 16.97
CA TYR A 230 14.18 8.42 16.17
C TYR A 230 14.56 8.62 14.71
N THR A 231 14.98 7.53 14.08
CA THR A 231 14.94 7.41 12.63
C THR A 231 13.52 6.97 12.26
N VAL A 232 12.79 7.82 11.53
CA VAL A 232 11.45 7.53 11.05
C VAL A 232 11.52 7.09 9.60
N THR A 233 11.05 5.88 9.31
CA THR A 233 10.88 5.34 7.96
C THR A 233 9.40 5.35 7.62
N VAL A 234 9.04 6.04 6.55
CA VAL A 234 7.70 6.00 5.96
C VAL A 234 7.76 5.11 4.74
N GLY A 235 7.01 4.01 4.72
CA GLY A 235 7.00 3.03 3.63
C GLY A 235 5.64 2.91 2.97
N TYR A 236 5.60 2.88 1.63
CA TYR A 236 4.38 2.62 0.85
C TYR A 236 4.73 2.02 -0.51
N ALA A 237 4.07 0.92 -0.89
CA ALA A 237 4.19 0.28 -2.20
C ALA A 237 5.66 0.08 -2.68
N GLY A 238 6.52 -0.44 -1.81
CA GLY A 238 7.94 -0.70 -2.10
C GLY A 238 8.83 0.55 -2.13
N ARG A 239 8.29 1.73 -1.80
CA ARG A 239 9.02 2.98 -1.64
C ARG A 239 9.13 3.35 -0.17
N GLU A 240 10.21 4.01 0.22
CA GLU A 240 10.37 4.60 1.53
C GLU A 240 11.02 5.98 1.51
N SER A 241 10.78 6.74 2.57
CA SER A 241 11.55 7.92 2.92
C SER A 241 11.96 7.82 4.37
N THR A 242 13.22 8.17 4.66
CA THR A 242 13.76 8.14 6.01
C THR A 242 14.12 9.53 6.49
N THR A 243 13.69 9.90 7.68
CA THR A 243 13.99 11.20 8.31
C THR A 243 14.29 11.00 9.79
N THR A 244 15.37 11.61 10.27
CA THR A 244 15.68 11.62 11.70
C THR A 244 14.93 12.76 12.37
N VAL A 245 14.20 12.45 13.45
CA VAL A 245 13.45 13.42 14.24
C VAL A 245 13.78 13.31 15.72
N SER A 246 13.55 14.40 16.45
CA SER A 246 13.66 14.42 17.91
C SER A 246 12.30 14.76 18.52
N ILE A 247 11.78 13.85 19.35
CA ILE A 247 10.56 14.04 20.12
C ILE A 247 10.94 14.53 21.51
N GLY A 248 10.35 15.64 21.93
CA GLY A 248 10.48 16.21 23.27
C GLY A 248 9.13 16.22 24.00
N SER A 249 8.86 17.31 24.72
CA SER A 249 7.58 17.51 25.41
C SER A 249 6.43 18.00 24.49
N GLN A 250 6.70 18.23 23.21
CA GLN A 250 5.73 18.69 22.22
C GLN A 250 5.55 17.66 21.12
N ASN A 251 4.38 17.68 20.48
CA ASN A 251 4.13 16.94 19.26
C ASN A 251 4.99 17.44 18.11
N LEU A 252 5.25 16.55 17.15
CA LEU A 252 5.97 16.86 15.93
C LEU A 252 5.15 16.43 14.71
N LYS A 253 5.15 17.29 13.68
CA LYS A 253 4.54 16.99 12.39
C LYS A 253 5.64 16.52 11.43
N LEU A 254 5.42 15.40 10.76
CA LEU A 254 6.27 14.90 9.69
C LEU A 254 5.38 14.37 8.56
N ASP A 255 5.25 15.15 7.50
CA ASP A 255 4.59 14.70 6.29
C ASP A 255 5.55 13.95 5.39
N ALA A 256 5.02 13.07 4.55
CA ALA A 256 5.79 12.40 3.53
C ALA A 256 5.06 12.47 2.19
N MET A 257 5.77 12.87 1.15
CA MET A 257 5.24 12.96 -0.21
C MET A 257 5.66 11.70 -0.97
N LEU A 258 4.72 11.01 -1.63
CA LEU A 258 5.03 9.83 -2.44
C LEU A 258 6.05 10.13 -3.54
N ALA A 259 6.07 11.36 -4.04
CA ALA A 259 7.05 11.81 -5.03
C ALA A 259 8.48 11.90 -4.47
N ASP A 260 8.62 12.12 -3.17
CA ASP A 260 9.91 12.22 -2.48
C ASP A 260 10.38 10.87 -1.91
N MET A 261 9.47 9.89 -1.84
CA MET A 261 9.82 8.53 -1.45
C MET A 261 10.65 7.87 -2.55
N GLN A 262 11.79 7.36 -2.14
CA GLN A 262 12.66 6.60 -3.01
C GLN A 262 12.23 5.14 -2.95
N ALA A 263 12.61 4.31 -3.89
CA ALA A 263 12.49 2.86 -3.66
C ALA A 263 13.24 2.53 -2.35
N ALA A 264 12.61 1.74 -1.48
CA ALA A 264 13.13 1.43 -0.15
C ALA A 264 14.56 0.88 -0.28
N THR A 265 15.46 1.30 0.62
CA THR A 265 16.93 1.17 0.55
C THR A 265 17.29 -0.12 -0.18
N ILE A 266 17.65 0.10 -1.42
CA ILE A 266 17.84 -0.93 -2.41
C ILE A 266 19.28 -1.40 -2.22
N ALA A 267 19.50 -2.71 -2.20
CA ALA A 267 20.81 -3.22 -2.58
C ALA A 267 20.97 -2.98 -4.09
N ARG A 268 21.15 -1.72 -4.51
CA ARG A 268 21.59 -1.36 -5.86
C ARG A 268 23.10 -1.52 -5.87
N THR A 269 23.62 -2.31 -6.80
CA THR A 269 24.86 -1.90 -7.44
C THR A 269 24.55 -0.70 -8.33
N GLU A 270 25.29 0.37 -8.12
CA GLU A 270 25.47 1.44 -9.10
C GLU A 270 25.81 0.82 -10.47
N ASP A 271 25.25 1.38 -11.54
CA ASP A 271 25.95 1.75 -12.78
C ASP A 271 25.10 1.50 -14.05
N SER A 272 24.47 2.57 -14.55
CA SER A 272 23.81 2.62 -15.86
C SER A 272 24.83 2.76 -17.01
N GLY A 273 25.91 1.97 -16.97
CA GLY A 273 26.97 1.94 -17.97
C GLY A 273 26.68 0.93 -19.10
N PRO A 274 27.22 1.11 -20.31
CA PRO A 274 26.92 0.29 -21.49
C PRO A 274 27.51 -1.15 -21.47
N ASN A 275 27.97 -1.65 -20.31
CA ASN A 275 28.65 -2.94 -20.15
C ASN A 275 28.09 -3.76 -18.97
N VAL A 276 26.78 -3.72 -18.72
CA VAL A 276 26.16 -4.59 -17.70
C VAL A 276 26.14 -6.04 -18.23
N PRO A 277 26.54 -7.04 -17.42
CA PRO A 277 26.30 -8.45 -17.73
C PRO A 277 24.80 -8.71 -17.96
N LEU A 278 24.45 -9.66 -18.83
CA LEU A 278 23.07 -10.17 -18.90
C LEU A 278 22.83 -10.98 -17.60
N GLY A 279 22.00 -10.45 -16.70
CA GLY A 279 21.69 -11.07 -15.40
C GLY A 279 22.68 -10.74 -14.26
N VAL A 280 22.16 -10.66 -13.03
CA VAL A 280 22.88 -10.37 -11.78
C VAL A 280 22.58 -11.42 -10.73
N ILE A 281 23.59 -11.87 -9.97
CA ILE A 281 23.42 -12.71 -8.79
C ILE A 281 23.64 -11.87 -7.51
N PHE A 282 22.59 -11.71 -6.73
CA PHE A 282 22.59 -11.04 -5.43
C PHE A 282 22.89 -12.03 -4.29
N THR A 283 23.43 -11.51 -3.19
CA THR A 283 23.46 -12.23 -1.90
C THR A 283 22.45 -11.58 -0.95
N GLY A 284 21.56 -12.40 -0.38
CA GLY A 284 20.64 -11.99 0.67
C GLY A 284 21.39 -11.51 1.90
N THR A 285 21.03 -10.33 2.42
CA THR A 285 21.65 -9.77 3.64
C THR A 285 20.80 -10.07 4.88
N GLU A 286 21.36 -9.82 6.07
CA GLU A 286 20.53 -9.67 7.28
C GLU A 286 19.64 -8.42 7.17
N GLY A 287 18.53 -8.38 7.92
CA GLY A 287 17.57 -7.27 7.86
C GLY A 287 16.61 -7.36 6.66
N SER A 288 15.69 -6.41 6.54
CA SER A 288 14.74 -6.30 5.42
C SER A 288 15.36 -5.48 4.29
N SER A 289 15.25 -5.91 3.03
CA SER A 289 15.90 -5.26 1.87
C SER A 289 15.08 -5.37 0.58
N VAL A 290 15.34 -4.48 -0.38
CA VAL A 290 14.77 -4.57 -1.73
C VAL A 290 15.87 -4.92 -2.74
N TYR A 291 15.60 -5.91 -3.58
CA TYR A 291 16.45 -6.35 -4.67
C TYR A 291 15.72 -6.13 -5.99
N GLN A 292 16.41 -5.50 -6.93
CA GLN A 292 15.87 -5.20 -8.26
C GLN A 292 16.82 -5.80 -9.28
N GLY A 293 16.37 -6.83 -9.99
CA GLY A 293 17.11 -7.38 -11.13
C GLY A 293 17.09 -6.46 -12.33
N THR A 294 17.81 -6.89 -13.35
CA THR A 294 18.13 -6.14 -14.55
C THR A 294 17.42 -6.75 -15.76
N SER A 295 18.03 -6.67 -16.94
CA SER A 295 17.62 -7.46 -18.09
C SER A 295 18.47 -8.73 -18.14
N GLY A 296 17.83 -9.89 -18.27
CA GLY A 296 18.51 -11.18 -18.28
C GLY A 296 17.98 -12.08 -17.18
N LEU A 297 18.75 -13.12 -16.84
CA LEU A 297 18.41 -14.02 -15.75
C LEU A 297 19.03 -13.48 -14.44
N ASP A 298 18.20 -12.92 -13.57
CA ASP A 298 18.63 -12.43 -12.27
C ASP A 298 18.30 -13.42 -11.15
N ALA A 299 19.21 -13.50 -10.19
CA ALA A 299 19.15 -14.46 -9.10
C ALA A 299 19.47 -13.80 -7.76
N ILE A 300 18.92 -14.33 -6.67
CA ILE A 300 19.38 -14.02 -5.32
C ILE A 300 19.64 -15.29 -4.53
N VAL A 301 20.71 -15.31 -3.73
CA VAL A 301 21.08 -16.46 -2.90
C VAL A 301 20.93 -16.11 -1.42
N TYR A 302 20.16 -16.92 -0.69
CA TYR A 302 20.04 -16.83 0.77
C TYR A 302 20.81 -17.96 1.45
N GLU A 303 21.36 -17.65 2.63
CA GLU A 303 21.86 -18.68 3.54
C GLU A 303 20.69 -19.42 4.21
N GLY A 304 20.77 -20.75 4.27
CA GLY A 304 19.75 -21.61 4.89
C GLY A 304 18.96 -22.42 3.88
N VAL A 305 18.09 -23.30 4.39
CA VAL A 305 17.25 -24.19 3.57
C VAL A 305 15.92 -23.54 3.24
N HIS A 306 15.39 -23.83 2.06
CA HIS A 306 14.13 -23.32 1.52
C HIS A 306 12.95 -23.36 2.50
N SER A 307 12.83 -24.45 3.28
CA SER A 307 11.75 -24.62 4.27
C SER A 307 11.76 -23.57 5.41
N GLY A 308 12.85 -22.83 5.60
CA GLY A 308 12.93 -21.73 6.56
C GLY A 308 12.32 -20.42 6.06
N PHE A 309 11.99 -20.33 4.77
CA PHE A 309 11.50 -19.12 4.12
C PHE A 309 10.04 -19.28 3.71
N THR A 310 9.33 -18.16 3.61
CA THR A 310 8.00 -18.10 3.02
C THR A 310 7.92 -16.90 2.09
N TRP A 311 7.06 -16.93 1.08
CA TRP A 311 6.94 -15.81 0.16
C TRP A 311 5.54 -15.68 -0.42
N SER A 312 5.29 -14.54 -1.06
CA SER A 312 4.11 -14.28 -1.86
C SER A 312 4.52 -13.54 -3.13
N LEU A 313 4.14 -14.05 -4.30
CA LEU A 313 4.22 -13.30 -5.56
C LEU A 313 3.06 -12.29 -5.63
N ASP A 314 3.33 -11.11 -6.19
CA ASP A 314 2.33 -10.17 -6.64
C ASP A 314 2.05 -10.30 -8.14
N THR A 315 0.99 -9.64 -8.62
CA THR A 315 0.56 -9.70 -10.03
C THR A 315 1.47 -8.95 -11.01
N SER A 316 2.50 -8.26 -10.51
CA SER A 316 3.49 -7.50 -11.29
C SER A 316 4.86 -8.19 -11.37
N GLY A 317 4.99 -9.42 -10.87
CA GLY A 317 6.25 -10.16 -10.84
C GLY A 317 7.17 -9.77 -9.67
N GLY A 318 6.67 -8.96 -8.73
CA GLY A 318 7.32 -8.71 -7.45
C GLY A 318 7.09 -9.85 -6.47
N LEU A 319 8.06 -10.13 -5.62
CA LEU A 319 8.02 -11.21 -4.65
C LEU A 319 8.43 -10.70 -3.28
N ALA A 320 7.54 -10.86 -2.30
CA ALA A 320 7.85 -10.57 -0.92
C ALA A 320 8.27 -11.84 -0.17
N LEU A 321 9.53 -11.90 0.29
CA LEU A 321 10.14 -13.07 0.92
C LEU A 321 10.37 -12.82 2.42
N ASN A 322 9.76 -13.63 3.28
CA ASN A 322 9.99 -13.60 4.72
C ASN A 322 11.12 -14.57 5.09
N LYS A 323 12.09 -14.06 5.86
CA LYS A 323 13.25 -14.80 6.36
C LYS A 323 12.95 -15.50 7.68
N PRO A 324 13.73 -16.52 8.06
CA PRO A 324 13.65 -17.13 9.40
C PRO A 324 13.82 -16.13 10.56
N SER A 325 14.54 -15.03 10.34
CA SER A 325 14.74 -13.97 11.35
C SER A 325 13.48 -13.15 11.64
N GLY A 326 12.45 -13.22 10.78
CA GLY A 326 11.28 -12.35 10.80
C GLY A 326 11.42 -11.10 9.93
N ASP A 327 12.60 -10.86 9.34
CA ASP A 327 12.80 -9.82 8.32
C ASP A 327 12.13 -10.19 7.00
N ARG A 328 11.84 -9.17 6.17
CA ARG A 328 11.14 -9.34 4.90
C ARG A 328 11.86 -8.61 3.77
N ASP A 329 12.19 -9.34 2.71
CA ASP A 329 12.72 -8.77 1.48
C ASP A 329 11.65 -8.59 0.41
N MET A 330 11.87 -7.64 -0.49
CA MET A 330 11.12 -7.47 -1.73
C MET A 330 12.05 -7.72 -2.91
N LEU A 331 11.73 -8.69 -3.74
CA LEU A 331 12.46 -9.04 -4.95
C LEU A 331 11.65 -8.57 -6.16
N LEU A 332 12.27 -7.81 -7.04
CA LEU A 332 11.62 -7.21 -8.21
C LEU A 332 12.42 -7.61 -9.45
N ALA A 333 11.77 -8.20 -10.45
CA ALA A 333 12.43 -8.74 -11.65
C ALA A 333 13.60 -9.67 -11.28
N ILE A 334 13.34 -10.64 -10.40
CA ILE A 334 14.29 -11.69 -10.01
C ILE A 334 13.65 -13.01 -10.39
N GLU A 335 14.31 -13.79 -11.25
CA GLU A 335 13.76 -15.02 -11.82
C GLU A 335 14.13 -16.25 -10.97
N ARG A 336 15.20 -16.18 -10.17
CA ARG A 336 15.71 -17.31 -9.39
C ARG A 336 16.03 -16.94 -7.94
N ILE A 337 15.67 -17.81 -7.00
CA ILE A 337 16.00 -17.69 -5.57
C ILE A 337 16.71 -18.95 -5.11
N GLY A 338 17.98 -18.85 -4.75
CA GLY A 338 18.79 -19.95 -4.27
C GLY A 338 18.76 -20.09 -2.75
N PHE A 339 18.73 -21.34 -2.33
CA PHE A 339 18.87 -21.78 -0.95
C PHE A 339 19.93 -22.90 -0.89
N ALA A 340 20.28 -23.33 0.31
CA ALA A 340 21.26 -24.40 0.52
C ALA A 340 20.82 -25.77 -0.04
N ASP A 341 19.51 -25.99 -0.23
CA ASP A 341 18.91 -27.26 -0.67
C ASP A 341 18.27 -27.20 -2.07
N GLY A 342 18.40 -26.09 -2.80
CA GLY A 342 17.90 -25.97 -4.17
C GLY A 342 17.62 -24.54 -4.61
N VAL A 343 16.97 -24.41 -5.77
CA VAL A 343 16.60 -23.12 -6.37
C VAL A 343 15.09 -23.07 -6.58
N LEU A 344 14.47 -21.93 -6.27
CA LEU A 344 13.10 -21.61 -6.64
C LEU A 344 13.12 -20.74 -7.90
N ALA A 345 12.48 -21.19 -8.97
CA ALA A 345 12.25 -20.40 -10.18
C ALA A 345 10.88 -19.71 -10.10
N VAL A 346 10.82 -18.40 -10.33
CA VAL A 346 9.59 -17.58 -10.15
C VAL A 346 9.13 -16.87 -11.41
N ASP A 347 9.87 -17.04 -12.50
CA ASP A 347 9.54 -16.71 -13.89
C ASP A 347 8.54 -17.76 -14.44
N VAL A 348 7.31 -17.71 -13.91
CA VAL A 348 6.26 -18.70 -14.21
C VAL A 348 5.18 -18.17 -15.17
N GLY A 349 5.35 -16.93 -15.67
CA GLY A 349 4.46 -16.30 -16.62
C GLY A 349 4.34 -17.05 -17.96
N ILE A 350 3.48 -16.53 -18.84
CA ILE A 350 3.21 -17.17 -20.14
C ILE A 350 4.44 -17.20 -21.05
N ASP A 351 5.26 -16.16 -20.99
CA ASP A 351 6.46 -16.00 -21.82
C ASP A 351 7.76 -16.39 -21.09
N ASP A 352 7.64 -16.82 -19.83
CA ASP A 352 8.78 -17.07 -18.96
C ASP A 352 9.26 -18.53 -19.03
N THR A 353 10.58 -18.73 -18.88
CA THR A 353 11.25 -20.03 -19.08
C THR A 353 10.69 -21.13 -18.20
N ALA A 354 10.67 -20.95 -16.86
CA ALA A 354 10.24 -22.03 -15.97
C ALA A 354 8.76 -22.38 -16.16
N GLY A 355 7.92 -21.38 -16.41
CA GLY A 355 6.51 -21.58 -16.75
C GLY A 355 6.34 -22.40 -18.04
N GLN A 356 7.07 -22.04 -19.11
CA GLN A 356 7.02 -22.74 -20.39
C GLN A 356 7.50 -24.19 -20.29
N ALA A 357 8.64 -24.40 -19.62
CA ALA A 357 9.20 -25.73 -19.39
C ALA A 357 8.23 -26.62 -18.61
N TYR A 358 7.55 -26.10 -17.58
CA TYR A 358 6.55 -26.87 -16.84
C TYR A 358 5.33 -27.20 -17.70
N ARG A 359 4.80 -26.21 -18.43
CA ARG A 359 3.57 -26.37 -19.25
C ARG A 359 3.73 -27.40 -20.37
N ILE A 360 4.90 -27.50 -20.98
CA ILE A 360 5.11 -28.44 -22.09
C ILE A 360 5.17 -29.91 -21.62
N TYR A 361 5.63 -30.18 -20.40
CA TYR A 361 5.49 -31.50 -19.77
C TYR A 361 4.03 -31.88 -19.56
N GLN A 362 3.21 -30.94 -19.07
CA GLN A 362 1.77 -31.19 -18.90
C GLN A 362 1.12 -31.48 -20.26
N ALA A 363 1.38 -30.65 -21.28
CA ALA A 363 0.77 -30.82 -22.59
C ALA A 363 1.23 -32.11 -23.30
N ALA A 364 2.51 -32.46 -23.21
CA ALA A 364 3.04 -33.64 -23.88
C ALA A 364 2.70 -34.95 -23.15
N PHE A 365 2.70 -34.97 -21.82
CA PHE A 365 2.74 -36.22 -21.05
C PHE A 365 1.69 -36.32 -19.94
N ASP A 366 0.86 -35.30 -19.72
CA ASP A 366 -0.15 -35.24 -18.65
C ASP A 366 0.42 -35.59 -17.26
N ARG A 367 1.55 -34.96 -16.93
CA ARG A 367 2.20 -35.17 -15.64
C ARG A 367 2.95 -33.95 -15.14
N THR A 368 3.11 -33.88 -13.83
CA THR A 368 4.12 -33.06 -13.18
C THR A 368 5.52 -33.47 -13.68
N PRO A 369 6.37 -32.51 -14.09
CA PRO A 369 7.75 -32.79 -14.46
C PRO A 369 8.52 -33.44 -13.29
N ASP A 370 9.47 -34.31 -13.62
CA ASP A 370 10.46 -34.74 -12.64
C ASP A 370 11.53 -33.64 -12.49
N ALA A 371 12.10 -33.51 -11.29
CA ALA A 371 13.02 -32.42 -10.98
C ALA A 371 14.25 -32.39 -11.91
N ALA A 372 14.84 -33.55 -12.22
CA ALA A 372 16.05 -33.62 -13.03
C ALA A 372 15.80 -33.19 -14.49
N GLY A 373 14.70 -33.67 -15.09
CA GLY A 373 14.28 -33.27 -16.43
C GLY A 373 13.91 -31.79 -16.49
N LEU A 374 13.18 -31.29 -15.50
CA LEU A 374 12.78 -29.88 -15.46
C LEU A 374 13.98 -28.94 -15.32
N ILE A 375 14.91 -29.24 -14.41
CA ILE A 375 16.19 -28.51 -14.28
C ILE A 375 16.92 -28.49 -15.62
N TYR A 376 17.08 -29.65 -16.26
CA TYR A 376 17.77 -29.75 -17.54
C TYR A 376 17.17 -28.84 -18.62
N TRP A 377 15.84 -28.82 -18.76
CA TRP A 377 15.21 -28.01 -19.80
C TRP A 377 15.23 -26.52 -19.47
N ILE A 378 15.02 -26.13 -18.21
CA ILE A 378 15.13 -24.74 -17.76
C ILE A 378 16.54 -24.21 -18.03
N ASP A 379 17.59 -24.94 -17.61
CA ASP A 379 18.99 -24.51 -17.82
C ASP A 379 19.29 -24.28 -19.31
N ARG A 380 18.78 -25.16 -20.19
CA ARG A 380 19.00 -25.04 -21.64
C ARG A 380 18.24 -23.87 -22.25
N MET A 381 17.03 -23.60 -21.78
CA MET A 381 16.23 -22.47 -22.23
C MET A 381 16.82 -21.14 -21.74
N ASP A 382 17.35 -21.10 -20.52
CA ASP A 382 18.10 -19.96 -19.99
C ASP A 382 19.38 -19.69 -20.82
N ASP A 383 20.01 -20.73 -21.38
CA ASP A 383 21.11 -20.64 -22.36
C ASP A 383 20.66 -20.31 -23.81
N GLY A 384 19.36 -20.06 -24.02
CA GLY A 384 18.80 -19.60 -25.30
C GLY A 384 18.18 -20.69 -26.19
N LEU A 385 17.98 -21.91 -25.68
CA LEU A 385 17.22 -22.94 -26.40
C LEU A 385 15.74 -22.53 -26.50
N SER A 386 15.13 -22.64 -27.67
CA SER A 386 13.72 -22.26 -27.86
C SER A 386 12.75 -23.33 -27.31
N LEU A 387 11.54 -22.92 -26.93
CA LEU A 387 10.46 -23.85 -26.56
C LEU A 387 10.14 -24.85 -27.70
N GLY A 388 10.29 -24.44 -28.95
CA GLY A 388 10.15 -25.34 -30.11
C GLY A 388 11.24 -26.42 -30.16
N ASP A 389 12.46 -26.13 -29.71
CA ASP A 389 13.51 -27.15 -29.64
C ASP A 389 13.32 -28.10 -28.45
N VAL A 390 12.75 -27.61 -27.35
CA VAL A 390 12.27 -28.47 -26.25
C VAL A 390 11.19 -29.43 -26.76
N ALA A 391 10.17 -28.91 -27.46
CA ALA A 391 9.12 -29.70 -28.08
C ALA A 391 9.68 -30.76 -29.04
N LYS A 392 10.65 -30.42 -29.90
CA LYS A 392 11.36 -31.38 -30.76
C LYS A 392 12.02 -32.49 -29.94
N GLY A 393 12.70 -32.12 -28.84
CA GLY A 393 13.33 -33.07 -27.93
C GLY A 393 12.32 -34.04 -27.31
N PHE A 394 11.14 -33.54 -26.94
CA PHE A 394 10.05 -34.36 -26.39
C PHE A 394 9.51 -35.32 -27.44
N LEU A 395 9.17 -34.85 -28.64
CA LEU A 395 8.67 -35.67 -29.74
C LEU A 395 9.67 -36.77 -30.15
N ALA A 396 10.98 -36.52 -30.00
CA ALA A 396 12.04 -37.48 -30.28
C ALA A 396 12.36 -38.42 -29.09
N SER A 397 11.74 -38.20 -27.92
CA SER A 397 12.06 -38.94 -26.71
C SER A 397 11.48 -40.36 -26.70
N GLN A 398 12.13 -41.25 -25.95
CA GLN A 398 11.60 -42.59 -25.69
C GLN A 398 10.27 -42.54 -24.91
N GLU A 399 10.09 -41.54 -24.05
CA GLU A 399 8.85 -41.32 -23.30
C GLU A 399 7.68 -41.05 -24.25
N PHE A 400 7.86 -40.14 -25.21
CA PHE A 400 6.85 -39.84 -26.23
C PHE A 400 6.51 -41.09 -27.06
N ALA A 401 7.51 -41.83 -27.55
CA ALA A 401 7.28 -43.06 -28.29
C ALA A 401 6.54 -44.13 -27.44
N SER A 402 6.72 -44.13 -26.12
CA SER A 402 6.03 -45.06 -25.22
C SER A 402 4.57 -44.67 -24.97
N ILE A 403 4.26 -43.37 -24.96
CA ILE A 403 2.91 -42.83 -24.68
C ILE A 403 2.04 -42.78 -25.93
N TYR A 404 2.62 -42.35 -27.06
CA TYR A 404 1.91 -42.12 -28.33
C TYR A 404 2.10 -43.26 -29.34
N GLY A 405 3.10 -44.12 -29.15
CA GLY A 405 3.47 -45.17 -30.09
C GLY A 405 4.36 -44.68 -31.24
N THR A 406 4.85 -45.61 -32.05
CA THR A 406 5.63 -45.30 -33.26
C THR A 406 4.69 -45.04 -34.44
N GLY A 407 4.73 -43.85 -35.03
CA GLY A 407 3.89 -43.49 -36.18
C GLY A 407 2.45 -43.11 -35.81
N VAL A 408 2.26 -42.40 -34.70
CA VAL A 408 0.97 -41.84 -34.29
C VAL A 408 0.32 -41.06 -35.43
N SER A 409 -0.99 -41.24 -35.63
CA SER A 409 -1.73 -40.49 -36.64
C SER A 409 -1.96 -39.03 -36.18
N ALA A 410 -2.20 -38.11 -37.11
CA ALA A 410 -2.48 -36.70 -36.77
C ALA A 410 -3.68 -36.57 -35.80
N ILE A 411 -4.74 -37.34 -36.04
CA ILE A 411 -5.94 -37.30 -35.20
C ILE A 411 -5.67 -37.85 -33.79
N ASP A 412 -4.95 -38.96 -33.66
CA ASP A 412 -4.63 -39.54 -32.35
C ASP A 412 -3.66 -38.66 -31.55
N PHE A 413 -2.73 -37.99 -32.25
CA PHE A 413 -1.81 -37.03 -31.64
C PHE A 413 -2.57 -35.83 -31.07
N VAL A 414 -3.40 -35.18 -31.88
CA VAL A 414 -4.18 -33.99 -31.46
C VAL A 414 -5.17 -34.35 -30.36
N ASP A 415 -5.90 -35.45 -30.48
CA ASP A 415 -6.88 -35.87 -29.46
C ASP A 415 -6.20 -36.14 -28.12
N ARG A 416 -5.00 -36.71 -28.12
CA ARG A 416 -4.21 -36.91 -26.89
C ARG A 416 -3.76 -35.59 -26.27
N LEU A 417 -3.38 -34.59 -27.06
CA LEU A 417 -3.05 -33.25 -26.53
C LEU A 417 -4.27 -32.58 -25.90
N TYR A 418 -5.47 -32.75 -26.49
CA TYR A 418 -6.72 -32.30 -25.89
C TYR A 418 -6.97 -32.97 -24.53
N GLU A 419 -6.79 -34.28 -24.42
CA GLU A 419 -6.93 -34.98 -23.15
C GLU A 419 -5.90 -34.49 -22.11
N ASN A 420 -4.63 -34.35 -22.49
CA ASN A 420 -3.58 -33.91 -21.56
C ASN A 420 -3.77 -32.47 -21.07
N VAL A 421 -4.26 -31.58 -21.93
CA VAL A 421 -4.39 -30.14 -21.63
C VAL A 421 -5.76 -29.80 -21.05
N LEU A 422 -6.84 -30.42 -21.52
CA LEU A 422 -8.22 -30.08 -21.13
C LEU A 422 -8.92 -31.17 -20.31
N GLY A 423 -8.32 -32.36 -20.17
CA GLY A 423 -8.95 -33.50 -19.51
C GLY A 423 -10.21 -34.00 -20.22
N ARG A 424 -10.33 -33.74 -21.53
CA ARG A 424 -11.46 -34.14 -22.37
C ARG A 424 -11.00 -34.35 -23.80
N SER A 425 -11.77 -35.13 -24.55
CA SER A 425 -11.55 -35.32 -25.98
C SER A 425 -11.82 -34.03 -26.76
N GLY A 426 -11.14 -33.88 -27.89
CA GLY A 426 -11.30 -32.72 -28.76
C GLY A 426 -12.69 -32.65 -29.36
N GLU A 427 -13.26 -31.45 -29.48
CA GLU A 427 -14.49 -31.28 -30.26
C GLU A 427 -14.22 -31.51 -31.75
N ALA A 428 -15.21 -32.06 -32.47
CA ALA A 428 -15.03 -32.49 -33.87
C ALA A 428 -14.44 -31.41 -34.79
N ALA A 429 -14.92 -30.16 -34.67
CA ALA A 429 -14.42 -29.05 -35.47
C ALA A 429 -12.98 -28.63 -35.11
N GLY A 430 -12.60 -28.74 -33.83
CA GLY A 430 -11.24 -28.46 -33.37
C GLY A 430 -10.24 -29.52 -33.83
N LEU A 431 -10.63 -30.80 -33.71
CA LEU A 431 -9.85 -31.92 -34.25
C LEU A 431 -9.67 -31.80 -35.77
N GLU A 432 -10.75 -31.51 -36.51
CA GLU A 432 -10.69 -31.34 -37.97
C GLU A 432 -9.73 -30.22 -38.37
N TYR A 433 -9.79 -29.08 -37.68
CA TYR A 433 -8.89 -27.95 -37.94
C TYR A 433 -7.42 -28.32 -37.74
N TRP A 434 -7.05 -28.88 -36.58
CA TRP A 434 -5.64 -29.20 -36.28
C TRP A 434 -5.10 -30.33 -37.15
N VAL A 435 -5.93 -31.33 -37.47
CA VAL A 435 -5.57 -32.41 -38.40
C VAL A 435 -5.33 -31.85 -39.79
N GLU A 436 -6.17 -30.92 -40.27
CA GLU A 436 -5.93 -30.25 -41.56
C GLU A 436 -4.61 -29.47 -41.56
N GLN A 437 -4.26 -28.77 -40.47
CA GLN A 437 -2.98 -28.06 -40.38
C GLN A 437 -1.78 -29.01 -40.51
N LEU A 438 -1.84 -30.17 -39.86
CA LEU A 438 -0.80 -31.21 -39.93
C LEU A 438 -0.74 -31.87 -41.30
N ASP A 439 -1.88 -32.26 -41.88
CA ASP A 439 -1.97 -32.97 -43.16
C ASP A 439 -1.54 -32.08 -44.34
N THR A 440 -1.84 -30.79 -44.28
CA THR A 440 -1.41 -29.81 -45.29
C THR A 440 0.05 -29.35 -45.11
N GLY A 441 0.67 -29.67 -43.97
CA GLY A 441 1.99 -29.20 -43.59
C GLY A 441 2.05 -27.70 -43.28
N ALA A 442 0.90 -27.06 -43.03
CA ALA A 442 0.82 -25.67 -42.63
C ALA A 442 1.40 -25.45 -41.22
N GLN A 443 1.26 -26.45 -40.35
CA GLN A 443 1.94 -26.56 -39.05
C GLN A 443 2.50 -27.98 -38.92
N ASP A 444 3.63 -28.13 -38.23
CA ASP A 444 4.14 -29.46 -37.88
C ASP A 444 3.75 -29.86 -36.43
N ALA A 445 4.14 -31.06 -36.01
CA ALA A 445 3.82 -31.55 -34.67
C ALA A 445 4.48 -30.73 -33.56
N VAL A 446 5.60 -30.03 -33.84
CA VAL A 446 6.27 -29.14 -32.90
C VAL A 446 5.41 -27.90 -32.69
N ASP A 447 4.97 -27.26 -33.77
CA ASP A 447 4.10 -26.08 -33.72
C ASP A 447 2.80 -26.37 -32.95
N VAL A 448 2.17 -27.52 -33.24
CA VAL A 448 0.94 -27.94 -32.56
C VAL A 448 1.18 -28.19 -31.07
N LEU A 449 2.24 -28.91 -30.69
CA LEU A 449 2.54 -29.16 -29.26
C LEU A 449 2.82 -27.86 -28.51
N VAL A 450 3.59 -26.93 -29.09
CA VAL A 450 3.84 -25.61 -28.51
C VAL A 450 2.53 -24.83 -28.37
N GLY A 451 1.67 -24.86 -29.40
CA GLY A 451 0.36 -24.20 -29.37
C GLY A 451 -0.54 -24.71 -28.26
N PHE A 452 -0.64 -26.03 -28.06
CA PHE A 452 -1.38 -26.62 -26.95
C PHE A 452 -0.76 -26.28 -25.59
N SER A 453 0.57 -26.37 -25.46
CA SER A 453 1.30 -26.03 -24.24
C SER A 453 1.04 -24.59 -23.79
N GLN A 454 0.92 -23.67 -24.73
CA GLN A 454 0.79 -22.23 -24.48
C GLN A 454 -0.65 -21.73 -24.64
N SER A 455 -1.62 -22.65 -24.82
CA SER A 455 -3.05 -22.32 -24.86
C SER A 455 -3.49 -21.65 -23.56
N ALA A 456 -4.49 -20.77 -23.65
CA ALA A 456 -5.03 -20.06 -22.49
C ALA A 456 -5.52 -21.03 -21.42
N GLU A 457 -6.09 -22.15 -21.84
CA GLU A 457 -6.57 -23.23 -20.98
C GLU A 457 -5.43 -23.92 -20.23
N ASN A 458 -4.36 -24.34 -20.93
CA ASN A 458 -3.21 -24.99 -20.26
C ASN A 458 -2.52 -24.03 -19.29
N VAL A 459 -2.35 -22.77 -19.69
CA VAL A 459 -1.77 -21.71 -18.85
C VAL A 459 -2.60 -21.53 -17.58
N ALA A 460 -3.94 -21.50 -17.68
CA ALA A 460 -4.82 -21.37 -16.53
C ALA A 460 -4.74 -22.59 -15.59
N LEU A 461 -4.73 -23.80 -16.15
CA LEU A 461 -4.69 -25.05 -15.38
C LEU A 461 -3.36 -25.24 -14.66
N VAL A 462 -2.24 -25.06 -15.36
CA VAL A 462 -0.90 -25.20 -14.79
C VAL A 462 -0.57 -24.03 -13.87
N GLY A 463 -1.05 -22.82 -14.18
CA GLY A 463 -0.75 -21.60 -13.44
C GLY A 463 -1.08 -21.71 -11.95
N GLN A 464 -2.11 -22.46 -11.57
CA GLN A 464 -2.41 -22.71 -10.15
C GLN A 464 -1.35 -23.57 -9.45
N ALA A 465 -0.80 -24.57 -10.15
CA ALA A 465 0.22 -25.47 -9.59
C ALA A 465 1.57 -24.78 -9.38
N ILE A 466 1.88 -23.78 -10.21
CA ILE A 466 3.15 -23.05 -10.19
C ILE A 466 3.01 -21.62 -9.66
N SER A 467 1.87 -21.26 -9.07
CA SER A 467 1.58 -19.87 -8.63
C SER A 467 2.54 -19.32 -7.58
N ASN A 468 3.22 -20.21 -6.86
CA ASN A 468 4.23 -19.86 -5.85
C ASN A 468 5.66 -20.13 -6.35
N GLY A 469 5.86 -20.27 -7.65
CA GLY A 469 7.13 -20.67 -8.25
C GLY A 469 7.29 -22.19 -8.37
N VAL A 470 8.36 -22.58 -9.06
CA VAL A 470 8.74 -23.97 -9.33
C VAL A 470 9.98 -24.30 -8.52
N TRP A 471 9.84 -25.28 -7.62
CA TRP A 471 10.96 -25.74 -6.78
C TRP A 471 11.86 -26.73 -7.53
N LEU A 472 13.16 -26.43 -7.57
CA LEU A 472 14.21 -27.22 -8.23
C LEU A 472 15.18 -27.77 -7.16
N PRO A 473 14.85 -28.92 -6.52
CA PRO A 473 15.66 -29.46 -5.43
C PRO A 473 17.06 -29.87 -5.90
N GLY A 474 18.08 -29.48 -5.14
CA GLY A 474 19.48 -29.79 -5.42
C GLY A 474 20.11 -29.01 -6.57
N ALA A 475 19.36 -28.13 -7.25
CA ALA A 475 19.94 -27.18 -8.20
C ALA A 475 20.85 -26.18 -7.47
N GLN A 476 21.90 -25.71 -8.15
CA GLN A 476 22.82 -24.69 -7.64
C GLN A 476 23.12 -23.68 -8.76
N PHE A 477 23.35 -22.42 -8.39
CA PHE A 477 23.94 -21.46 -9.32
C PHE A 477 25.41 -21.81 -9.56
N ALA A 478 25.82 -21.84 -10.82
CA ALA A 478 27.19 -22.17 -11.24
C ALA A 478 28.17 -21.00 -11.05
#